data_AF-A0A7K4D962-F1
#
_entry.id   AF-A0A7K4D962-F1
#
_cell.length_a   1.000
_cell.length_b   1.000
_cell.length_c   1.000
_cell.angle_alpha   90.00
_cell.angle_beta   90.00
_cell.angle_gamma   90.00
#
_symmetry.space_group_name_H-M   'P 1'
#
loop_
_entity.id
_entity.type
_entity.pdbx_description
1 polymer ?
#
loop_
_entity_poly.entity_id
_entity_poly.type
_entity_poly.pdbx_seq_one_letter_code
_entity_poly.pdbx_strand_id
1 'polypeptide(L)' 'MKFVISRISKDSKNPDDPPCVEAQFNPTYQCWTKEFLDLKDLMVFFSKYGDLIIKANEKTQMAEIVIYDDWEDIMTKLKR' A
#
# COMPACT_ATOMS: atom_id res chain seq x y z
N MET A 1 13.65 -4.51 -3.68
CA MET A 1 12.39 -5.28 -3.48
C MET A 1 11.22 -4.43 -3.92
N LYS A 2 10.39 -4.90 -4.85
CA LYS A 2 9.30 -4.10 -5.44
C LYS A 2 7.93 -4.60 -4.97
N PHE A 3 7.07 -3.68 -4.54
CA PHE A 3 5.73 -3.97 -4.04
C PHE A 3 4.69 -3.14 -4.78
N VAL A 4 3.47 -3.69 -4.88
CA VAL A 4 2.29 -2.87 -5.16
C VAL A 4 1.95 -2.11 -3.88
N ILE A 5 1.59 -0.84 -3.99
CA ILE A 5 1.15 -0.03 -2.86
C ILE A 5 -0.28 0.42 -3.13
N SER A 6 -1.15 0.22 -2.16
CA SER A 6 -2.53 0.68 -2.20
C SER A 6 -2.81 1.47 -0.93
N ARG A 7 -3.66 2.49 -0.99
CA ARG A 7 -4.11 3.24 0.18
C ARG A 7 -5.62 3.26 0.22
N ILE A 8 -6.19 2.86 1.36
CA ILE A 8 -7.61 2.93 1.65
C ILE A 8 -7.78 4.09 2.63
N SER A 9 -8.28 5.20 2.10
CA SER A 9 -8.62 6.39 2.86
C SER A 9 -10.12 6.63 2.78
N LYS A 10 -10.76 6.87 3.92
CA LYS A 10 -12.19 7.21 4.00
C LYS A 10 -12.52 8.50 3.23
N ASP A 11 -11.52 9.38 3.11
CA ASP A 11 -11.64 10.71 2.53
C ASP A 11 -10.79 10.91 1.26
N SER A 12 -10.19 9.85 0.70
CA SER A 12 -9.51 10.00 -0.60
C SER A 12 -10.56 10.28 -1.68
N LYS A 13 -10.56 11.53 -2.13
CA LYS A 13 -11.46 12.02 -3.19
C LYS A 13 -10.95 11.66 -4.59
N ASN A 14 -9.73 11.13 -4.72
CA ASN A 14 -9.15 10.79 -6.02
C ASN A 14 -8.34 9.49 -5.96
N PRO A 15 -8.81 8.40 -6.61
CA PRO A 15 -8.06 7.14 -6.71
C PRO A 15 -6.77 7.27 -7.56
N ASP A 16 -6.62 8.36 -8.30
CA ASP A 16 -5.44 8.66 -9.12
C ASP A 16 -4.32 9.37 -8.35
N ASP A 17 -4.52 9.70 -7.07
CA ASP A 17 -3.46 10.26 -6.25
C ASP A 17 -2.50 9.14 -5.76
N PRO A 18 -1.18 9.40 -5.72
CA PRO A 18 -0.22 8.41 -5.25
C PRO A 18 -0.49 8.01 -3.79
N PRO A 19 -0.51 6.71 -3.46
CA PRO A 19 -0.82 6.23 -2.11
C PRO A 19 0.27 6.58 -1.09
N CYS A 20 1.50 6.82 -1.54
CA CYS A 20 2.61 7.26 -0.69
C CYS A 20 3.64 8.06 -1.49
N VAL A 21 4.59 8.66 -0.78
CA VAL A 21 5.69 9.42 -1.40
C VAL A 21 6.56 8.48 -2.25
N GLU A 22 6.92 8.95 -3.45
CA GLU A 22 7.69 8.22 -4.49
C GLU A 22 7.02 6.92 -4.99
N ALA A 23 5.71 6.73 -4.76
CA ALA A 23 4.98 5.70 -5.48
C ALA A 23 5.00 6.03 -6.98
N GLN A 24 5.28 5.03 -7.81
CA GLN A 24 5.28 5.15 -9.26
C GLN A 24 4.07 4.41 -9.83
N PHE A 25 3.30 5.09 -10.67
CA PHE A 25 2.19 4.47 -11.36
C PHE A 25 2.71 3.53 -12.46
N ASN A 26 2.25 2.29 -12.43
CA ASN A 26 2.49 1.30 -13.45
C ASN A 26 1.28 1.25 -14.40
N PRO A 27 1.41 1.79 -15.64
CA PRO A 27 0.29 1.87 -16.57
C PRO A 27 -0.12 0.50 -17.12
N THR A 28 0.78 -0.49 -17.15
CA THR A 28 0.50 -1.84 -17.66
C THR A 28 -0.52 -2.56 -16.79
N TYR A 29 -0.41 -2.42 -15.47
CA TYR A 29 -1.28 -3.09 -14.50
C TYR A 29 -2.27 -2.14 -13.82
N GLN A 30 -2.23 -0.85 -14.16
CA GLN A 30 -3.02 0.22 -13.56
C GLN A 30 -2.93 0.21 -12.03
N CYS A 31 -1.70 0.16 -11.50
CA CYS A 31 -1.45 0.10 -10.06
C CYS A 31 -0.27 0.96 -9.66
N TRP A 32 -0.22 1.36 -8.39
CA TRP A 32 0.93 2.07 -7.83
C TRP A 32 1.95 1.07 -7.29
N THR A 33 3.23 1.33 -7.55
CA THR A 33 4.33 0.49 -7.07
C THR A 33 5.39 1.31 -6.37
N LYS A 34 6.08 0.72 -5.39
CA LYS A 34 7.26 1.30 -4.75
C LYS A 34 8.34 0.24 -4.66
N GLU A 35 9.57 0.68 -4.92
CA GLU A 35 10.76 -0.13 -4.73
C GLU A 35 11.46 0.30 -3.44
N PHE A 36 11.81 -0.69 -2.63
CA PHE A 36 12.63 -0.52 -1.42
C PHE A 36 13.99 -1.15 -1.68
N LEU A 37 15.06 -0.45 -1.31
CA LEU A 37 16.43 -0.92 -1.55
C LEU A 37 16.74 -2.13 -0.67
N ASP A 38 16.33 -2.08 0.60
CA ASP A 38 16.57 -3.12 1.59
C ASP A 38 15.42 -3.25 2.60
N LEU A 39 15.59 -4.16 3.57
CA LEU A 39 14.63 -4.38 4.66
C LEU A 39 14.53 -3.16 5.58
N LYS A 40 15.60 -2.39 5.74
CA LYS A 40 15.62 -1.21 6.62
C LYS A 40 14.71 -0.12 6.05
N ASP A 41 14.78 0.14 4.76
CA ASP A 41 13.87 1.07 4.07
C ASP A 41 12.41 0.64 4.21
N LEU A 42 12.14 -0.67 4.10
CA LEU A 42 10.80 -1.22 4.31
C LEU A 42 10.31 -1.01 5.75
N MET A 43 11.16 -1.22 6.75
CA MET A 43 10.81 -0.99 8.15
C MET A 43 10.56 0.50 8.46
N VAL A 44 11.36 1.40 7.89
CA VAL A 44 11.13 2.86 8.01
C VAL A 44 9.79 3.24 7.37
N PHE A 45 9.47 2.65 6.21
CA PHE A 45 8.17 2.86 5.58
C PHE A 45 7.02 2.41 6.48
N PHE A 46 7.13 1.24 7.11
CA PHE A 46 6.12 0.75 8.06
C PHE A 46 5.97 1.68 9.26
N SER A 47 7.07 2.20 9.81
CA SER A 47 7.01 3.15 10.92
C SER A 47 6.31 4.47 10.57
N LYS A 48 6.36 4.89 9.30
CA LYS A 48 5.78 6.16 8.82
C LYS A 48 4.28 6.04 8.51
N TYR A 49 3.85 4.93 7.94
CA TYR A 49 2.49 4.74 7.47
C TYR A 49 1.62 3.87 8.41
N GLY A 50 2.21 3.37 9.51
CA GLY A 50 1.47 2.69 10.58
C GLY A 50 1.05 1.27 10.22
N ASP A 51 -0.25 0.99 10.37
CA ASP A 51 -0.83 -0.35 10.20
C ASP A 51 -0.98 -0.73 8.73
N LEU A 52 -0.17 -1.70 8.32
CA LEU A 52 -0.05 -2.12 6.93
C LEU A 52 -0.29 -3.61 6.81
N ILE A 53 -1.09 -4.00 5.82
CA ILE A 53 -1.31 -5.41 5.50
C ILE A 53 -0.48 -5.72 4.25
N ILE A 54 0.36 -6.75 4.34
CA ILE A 54 1.02 -7.34 3.17
C ILE A 54 0.18 -8.52 2.69
N LYS A 55 -0.34 -8.45 1.47
CA LYS A 55 -1.11 -9.53 0.84
C LYS A 55 -0.59 -9.82 -0.57
N ALA A 56 -0.93 -10.97 -1.13
CA ALA A 56 -0.68 -11.22 -2.55
C ALA A 56 -1.65 -10.40 -3.41
N ASN A 57 -1.15 -9.73 -4.43
CA ASN A 57 -1.96 -9.05 -5.43
C ASN A 57 -2.32 -10.02 -6.56
N GLU A 58 -3.59 -10.37 -6.69
CA GLU A 58 -4.03 -11.40 -7.65
C GLU A 58 -3.75 -11.02 -9.12
N LYS A 59 -3.77 -9.72 -9.45
CA LYS A 59 -3.54 -9.23 -10.82
C LYS A 59 -2.09 -9.31 -11.25
N THR A 60 -1.16 -9.03 -10.33
CA THR A 60 0.28 -8.90 -10.65
C THR A 60 1.11 -10.05 -10.09
N GLN A 61 0.53 -10.88 -9.21
CA GLN A 61 1.21 -11.90 -8.40
C GLN A 61 2.34 -11.33 -7.52
N MET A 62 2.40 -9.99 -7.36
CA MET A 62 3.36 -9.31 -6.49
C MET A 62 2.80 -9.17 -5.07
N ALA A 63 3.68 -8.98 -4.08
CA ALA A 63 3.25 -8.56 -2.77
C ALA A 63 2.71 -7.12 -2.82
N GLU A 64 1.55 -6.91 -2.19
CA GLU A 64 0.86 -5.63 -2.07
C GLU A 64 0.84 -5.18 -0.61
N ILE A 65 1.29 -3.95 -0.39
CA ILE A 65 1.19 -3.26 0.90
C ILE A 65 -0.04 -2.36 0.84
N VAL A 66 -1.00 -2.62 1.73
CA VAL A 66 -2.21 -1.82 1.87
C VAL A 66 -2.07 -0.89 3.07
N ILE A 67 -2.09 0.42 2.79
CA ILE A 67 -2.08 1.51 3.77
C ILE A 67 -3.51 1.83 4.17
N TYR A 68 -3.80 1.86 5.46
CA TYR A 68 -5.10 2.24 5.99
C TYR A 68 -4.98 3.53 6.79
N ASP A 69 -5.84 4.50 6.49
CA ASP A 69 -5.86 5.78 7.23
C ASP A 69 -6.74 5.75 8.49
N ASP A 70 -7.64 4.77 8.61
CA ASP A 70 -8.60 4.65 9.71
C ASP A 70 -8.44 3.29 10.41
N TRP A 71 -8.11 3.33 11.71
CA TRP A 71 -7.94 2.15 12.57
C TRP A 71 -9.24 1.35 12.74
N GLU A 72 -10.42 2.00 12.71
CA GLU A 72 -11.70 1.29 12.82
C GLU A 72 -11.96 0.39 11.60
N ASP A 73 -11.54 0.83 10.41
CA ASP A 73 -11.69 0.05 9.17
C ASP A 73 -10.81 -1.21 9.17
N ILE A 74 -9.62 -1.12 9.77
CA ILE A 74 -8.70 -2.25 9.96
C ILE A 74 -9.34 -3.29 10.89
N MET A 75 -9.78 -2.83 12.06
CA MET A 75 -10.42 -3.69 13.07
C MET A 75 -11.68 -4.38 12.56
N THR A 76 -12.43 -3.71 11.69
CA THR A 76 -13.66 -4.27 11.12
C THR A 76 -13.39 -5.31 10.03
N LYS A 77 -12.35 -5.12 9.21
CA LYS A 77 -11.97 -6.08 8.15
C LYS A 77 -11.21 -7.29 8.67
N LEU A 78 -10.42 -7.15 9.74
CA LEU A 78 -9.68 -8.27 10.37
C LEU A 78 -10.59 -9.18 11.22
N LYS A 79 -11.78 -8.73 11.61
CA LYS A 79 -12.76 -9.52 12.38
C LYS A 79 -13.62 -10.46 11.53
N ARG A 80 -13.39 -10.55 10.21
CA ARG A 80 -14.11 -11.44 9.29
C ARG A 80 -13.23 -12.58 8.79
#